data_AF-A0A8H3M4F6-F1
#
_entry.id   AF-A0A8H3M4F6-F1
#
_cell.length_a   1.000
_cell.length_b   1.000
_cell.length_c   1.000
_cell.angle_alpha   90.00
_cell.angle_beta   90.00
_cell.angle_gamma   90.00
#
_symmetry.space_group_name_H-M   'P 1'
#
loop_
_entity.id
_entity.type
_entity.pdbx_description
1 polymer ?
#
loop_
_entity_poly.entity_id
_entity_poly.type
_entity_poly.pdbx_seq_one_letter_code
_entity_poly.pdbx_strand_id
1 'polypeptide(L)'
;MEIILEYIYVGSIKDDSLTKDNIVETYYAADYFQLQGLQEFILETLKNTLEKNYAKNYSPELLSKVVEIMPLSENNILFDLLVKEIANTLLNDIEIGRLTITALQYFLFYTYEKEIPFATSEYEVFRYSAILAAKQVSDDTYKIIMEQLPTLEQIEKSIQVVNKYITNHQKVAKELEPLIEYIDFSRIKKGQFDFIEPLKIIPAEIIQHTLESSDSDLSNIRGIPIYRIKESELVWDEFACGSGITIEDDEKVVQASFNGCYRHKSVRAKKALENEGTQRTGWVLGSGGKCNSVNGSYYCPSFHEDGARITVHLNLSKRTCAFTVNGIKYREITEWDDLPSKLYPVVSLCHPGRFRIQPHHYL
;
A
#
# COMPACT_ATOMS: atom_id res chain seq x y z
N MET A 1 33.71 -10.25 7.03
CA MET A 1 34.48 -11.36 7.63
C MET A 1 34.56 -11.29 9.15
N GLU A 2 34.79 -10.13 9.75
CA GLU A 2 34.86 -9.98 11.22
C GLU A 2 33.63 -10.55 11.94
N ILE A 3 32.42 -10.15 11.53
CA ILE A 3 31.14 -10.64 12.12
C ILE A 3 31.00 -12.17 12.02
N ILE A 4 31.40 -12.76 10.89
CA ILE A 4 31.36 -14.21 10.70
C ILE A 4 32.32 -14.93 11.65
N LEU A 5 33.53 -14.39 11.81
CA LEU A 5 34.52 -14.96 12.73
C LEU A 5 34.05 -14.80 14.17
N GLU A 6 33.54 -13.63 14.57
CA GLU A 6 32.96 -13.41 15.90
C GLU A 6 31.86 -14.44 16.21
N TYR A 7 30.92 -14.64 15.28
CA TYR A 7 29.86 -15.63 15.45
C TYR A 7 30.39 -17.06 15.60
N ILE A 8 31.37 -17.48 14.78
CA ILE A 8 31.96 -18.83 14.86
C ILE A 8 32.68 -19.06 16.19
N TYR A 9 33.38 -18.04 16.70
CA TYR A 9 34.16 -18.15 17.94
C TYR A 9 33.31 -18.04 19.21
N VAL A 10 32.29 -17.17 19.21
CA VAL A 10 31.51 -16.80 20.41
C VAL A 10 30.12 -17.45 20.42
N GLY A 11 29.57 -17.80 19.25
CA GLY A 11 28.20 -18.30 19.09
C GLY A 11 27.14 -17.21 19.02
N SER A 12 27.54 -15.92 19.02
CA SER A 12 26.65 -14.76 18.97
C SER A 12 27.39 -13.55 18.41
N ILE A 13 26.65 -12.55 17.95
CA ILE A 13 27.17 -11.22 17.56
C ILE A 13 26.41 -10.14 18.33
N LYS A 14 26.98 -8.95 18.46
CA LYS A 14 26.30 -7.82 19.10
C LYS A 14 25.20 -7.26 18.20
N ASP A 15 24.10 -6.82 18.80
CA ASP A 15 22.95 -6.25 18.06
C ASP A 15 23.33 -5.04 17.19
N ASP A 16 24.30 -4.23 17.63
CA ASP A 16 24.78 -3.04 16.94
C ASP A 16 25.82 -3.31 15.83
N SER A 17 26.24 -4.57 15.67
CA SER A 17 27.19 -4.97 14.62
C SER A 17 26.57 -5.01 13.22
N LEU A 18 25.25 -5.22 13.13
CA LEU A 18 24.52 -5.27 11.87
C LEU A 18 24.04 -3.87 11.48
N THR A 19 24.42 -3.45 10.29
CA THR A 19 24.06 -2.15 9.70
C THR A 19 23.52 -2.35 8.29
N LYS A 20 22.82 -1.35 7.75
CA LYS A 20 22.37 -1.37 6.35
C LYS A 20 23.51 -1.65 5.35
N ASP A 21 24.74 -1.31 5.73
CA ASP A 21 25.90 -1.38 4.84
C ASP A 21 26.58 -2.76 4.85
N ASN A 22 26.33 -3.61 5.86
CA ASN A 22 26.98 -4.92 5.97
C ASN A 22 26.01 -6.10 6.06
N ILE A 23 24.71 -5.86 6.25
CA ILE A 23 23.73 -6.92 6.52
C ILE A 23 23.60 -7.91 5.36
N VAL A 24 23.67 -7.42 4.11
CA VAL A 24 23.56 -8.26 2.90
C VAL A 24 24.77 -9.17 2.77
N GLU A 25 25.98 -8.63 2.86
CA GLU A 25 27.21 -9.41 2.78
C GLU A 25 27.33 -10.40 3.93
N THR A 26 26.88 -10.01 5.12
CA THR A 26 26.90 -10.88 6.30
C THR A 26 25.89 -12.02 6.11
N TYR A 27 24.69 -11.75 5.62
CA TYR A 27 23.70 -12.79 5.31
C TYR A 27 24.21 -13.75 4.23
N TYR A 28 24.80 -13.23 3.16
CA TYR A 28 25.34 -14.05 2.09
C TYR A 28 26.55 -14.89 2.53
N ALA A 29 27.43 -14.32 3.34
CA ALA A 29 28.53 -15.09 3.93
C ALA A 29 28.03 -16.15 4.90
N ALA A 30 27.02 -15.85 5.72
CA ALA A 30 26.39 -16.83 6.59
C ALA A 30 25.78 -18.00 5.80
N ASP A 31 25.13 -17.73 4.67
CA ASP A 31 24.64 -18.74 3.73
C ASP A 31 25.78 -19.63 3.22
N TYR A 32 26.86 -19.01 2.73
CA TYR A 32 28.03 -19.71 2.20
C TYR A 32 28.71 -20.62 3.23
N PHE A 33 28.83 -20.16 4.48
CA PHE A 33 29.39 -20.94 5.59
C PHE A 33 28.37 -21.86 6.27
N GLN A 34 27.12 -21.91 5.78
CA GLN A 34 26.03 -22.72 6.33
C GLN A 34 25.72 -22.41 7.80
N LEU A 35 25.82 -21.15 8.19
CA LEU A 35 25.56 -20.64 9.54
C LEU A 35 24.08 -20.25 9.68
N GLN A 36 23.19 -21.25 9.69
CA GLN A 36 21.74 -21.03 9.72
C GLN A 36 21.30 -20.16 10.91
N GLY A 37 21.84 -20.40 12.11
CA GLY A 37 21.51 -19.60 13.29
C GLY A 37 21.86 -18.11 13.15
N LEU A 38 22.91 -17.79 12.38
CA LEU A 38 23.26 -16.41 12.07
C LEU A 38 22.32 -15.80 11.01
N GLN A 39 21.92 -16.57 10.00
CA GLN A 39 20.91 -16.11 9.02
C GLN A 39 19.58 -15.79 9.71
N GLU A 40 19.13 -16.63 10.63
CA GLU A 40 17.91 -16.42 11.41
C GLU A 40 18.01 -15.15 12.27
N PHE A 41 19.13 -14.98 12.98
CA PHE A 41 19.38 -13.78 13.78
C PHE A 41 19.38 -12.49 12.93
N ILE A 42 20.00 -12.52 11.74
CA ILE A 42 20.01 -11.39 10.81
C ILE A 42 18.61 -11.04 10.34
N LEU A 43 17.81 -12.05 9.96
CA LEU A 43 16.43 -11.85 9.50
C LEU A 43 15.54 -11.28 10.61
N GLU A 44 15.69 -11.76 11.85
CA GLU A 44 14.97 -11.24 13.00
C GLU A 44 15.37 -9.78 13.31
N THR A 45 16.67 -9.47 13.26
CA THR A 45 17.18 -8.11 13.46
C THR A 45 16.65 -7.15 12.39
N LEU A 46 16.60 -7.60 11.14
CA LEU A 46 16.07 -6.82 10.03
C LEU A 46 14.57 -6.56 10.20
N LYS A 47 13.76 -7.58 10.51
CA LYS A 47 12.32 -7.44 10.81
C LYS A 47 12.07 -6.43 11.93
N ASN A 48 12.75 -6.60 13.06
CA ASN A 48 12.66 -5.70 14.20
C ASN A 48 13.02 -4.24 13.84
N THR A 49 13.99 -4.06 12.94
CA THR A 49 14.41 -2.73 12.49
C THR A 49 13.36 -2.09 11.58
N LEU A 50 12.77 -2.87 10.69
CA LEU A 50 11.73 -2.44 9.75
C LEU A 50 10.43 -2.07 10.49
N GLU A 51 10.06 -2.84 11.51
CA GLU A 51 8.90 -2.56 12.37
C GLU A 51 9.06 -1.29 13.20
N LYS A 52 10.27 -1.04 13.75
CA LYS A 52 10.52 0.08 14.69
C LYS A 52 10.81 1.43 14.01
N ASN A 53 11.35 1.44 12.78
CA ASN A 53 11.90 2.64 12.15
C ASN A 53 11.15 3.06 10.86
N TYR A 54 9.88 3.47 10.99
CA TYR A 54 9.08 3.97 9.85
C TYR A 54 9.77 5.09 9.03
N ALA A 55 10.66 5.88 9.63
CA ALA A 55 11.37 6.98 8.95
C ALA A 55 12.61 6.56 8.13
N LYS A 56 13.10 5.32 8.28
CA LYS A 56 14.37 4.84 7.70
C LYS A 56 14.22 3.40 7.18
N ASN A 57 13.17 3.14 6.40
CA ASN A 57 13.02 1.86 5.71
C ASN A 57 14.08 1.74 4.60
N TYR A 58 15.18 1.02 4.84
CA TYR A 58 16.27 0.80 3.87
C TYR A 58 16.02 -0.37 2.90
N SER A 59 14.81 -0.93 2.87
CA SER A 59 14.49 -2.08 1.99
C SER A 59 14.81 -1.82 0.51
N PRO A 60 14.55 -0.61 -0.06
CA PRO A 60 14.93 -0.29 -1.43
C PRO A 60 16.44 -0.46 -1.72
N GLU A 61 17.30 0.08 -0.84
CA GLU A 61 18.74 0.01 -0.98
C GLU A 61 19.25 -1.42 -0.75
N LEU A 62 18.68 -2.10 0.24
CA LEU A 62 19.01 -3.49 0.52
C LEU A 62 18.63 -4.39 -0.66
N LEU A 63 17.45 -4.23 -1.26
CA LEU A 63 17.06 -5.01 -2.43
C LEU A 63 18.01 -4.74 -3.61
N SER A 64 18.31 -3.47 -3.87
CA SER A 64 19.32 -3.05 -4.88
C SER A 64 20.66 -3.73 -4.70
N LYS A 65 21.10 -3.88 -3.45
CA LYS A 65 22.36 -4.51 -3.11
C LYS A 65 22.30 -6.05 -3.20
N VAL A 66 21.22 -6.67 -2.72
CA VAL A 66 21.08 -8.13 -2.71
C VAL A 66 21.04 -8.67 -4.15
N VAL A 67 20.33 -8.02 -5.07
CA VAL A 67 20.27 -8.48 -6.48
C VAL A 67 21.62 -8.41 -7.21
N GLU A 68 22.55 -7.58 -6.74
CA GLU A 68 23.91 -7.48 -7.29
C GLU A 68 24.85 -8.55 -6.75
N ILE A 69 24.66 -8.97 -5.49
CA ILE A 69 25.60 -9.83 -4.77
C ILE A 69 25.17 -11.30 -4.80
N MET A 70 23.86 -11.57 -4.73
CA MET A 70 23.32 -12.90 -4.55
C MET A 70 22.63 -13.40 -5.81
N PRO A 71 22.72 -14.71 -6.14
CA PRO A 71 21.92 -15.31 -7.20
C PRO A 71 20.42 -15.09 -6.95
N LEU A 72 19.69 -14.66 -7.98
CA LEU A 72 18.25 -14.47 -7.89
C LEU A 72 17.56 -15.80 -7.60
N SER A 73 16.75 -15.83 -6.54
CA SER A 73 15.98 -17.01 -6.15
C SER A 73 14.70 -16.59 -5.46
N GLU A 74 13.56 -17.07 -5.96
CA GLU A 74 12.25 -16.80 -5.38
C GLU A 74 12.06 -17.42 -3.98
N ASN A 75 12.86 -18.44 -3.64
CA ASN A 75 12.75 -19.15 -2.36
C ASN A 75 13.64 -18.55 -1.27
N ASN A 76 14.35 -17.46 -1.56
CA ASN A 76 15.22 -16.82 -0.60
C ASN A 76 14.41 -15.92 0.34
N ILE A 77 14.50 -16.20 1.64
CA ILE A 77 13.72 -15.53 2.68
C ILE A 77 14.06 -14.04 2.78
N LEU A 78 15.33 -13.65 2.53
CA LEU A 78 15.73 -12.24 2.53
C LEU A 78 15.09 -11.48 1.35
N PHE A 79 15.09 -12.07 0.15
CA PHE A 79 14.40 -11.48 -1.00
C PHE A 79 12.89 -11.32 -0.73
N ASP A 80 12.23 -12.37 -0.23
CA ASP A 80 10.79 -12.32 0.11
C ASP A 80 10.47 -11.22 1.11
N LEU A 81 11.26 -11.10 2.18
CA LEU A 81 11.08 -10.07 3.20
C LEU A 81 11.19 -8.65 2.62
N LEU A 82 12.25 -8.39 1.85
CA LEU A 82 12.50 -7.06 1.27
C LEU A 82 11.43 -6.69 0.24
N VAL A 83 11.03 -7.64 -0.62
CA VAL A 83 9.99 -7.39 -1.63
C VAL A 83 8.64 -7.09 -0.96
N LYS A 84 8.25 -7.86 0.07
CA LYS A 84 7.01 -7.61 0.82
C LYS A 84 6.99 -6.23 1.46
N GLU A 85 8.10 -5.78 2.03
CA GLU A 85 8.16 -4.43 2.62
C GLU A 85 8.07 -3.32 1.58
N ILE A 86 8.71 -3.48 0.43
CA ILE A 86 8.60 -2.52 -0.66
C ILE A 86 7.18 -2.52 -1.24
N ALA A 87 6.57 -3.70 -1.43
CA ALA A 87 5.20 -3.84 -1.94
C ALA A 87 4.15 -3.19 -1.03
N ASN A 88 4.41 -3.18 0.28
CA ASN A 88 3.57 -2.48 1.24
C ASN A 88 3.65 -0.95 1.12
N THR A 89 4.67 -0.39 0.46
CA THR A 89 4.91 1.06 0.33
C THR A 89 4.54 1.56 -1.06
N LEU A 90 4.00 2.78 -1.16
CA LEU A 90 3.76 3.41 -2.47
C LEU A 90 5.11 3.68 -3.15
N LEU A 91 5.31 3.21 -4.38
CA LEU A 91 6.55 3.48 -5.11
C LEU A 91 6.80 4.98 -5.29
N ASN A 92 5.74 5.78 -5.41
CA ASN A 92 5.83 7.24 -5.47
C ASN A 92 6.40 7.88 -4.19
N ASP A 93 6.33 7.21 -3.04
CA ASP A 93 6.95 7.67 -1.78
C ASP A 93 8.41 7.24 -1.66
N ILE A 94 8.91 6.37 -2.56
CA ILE A 94 10.32 5.96 -2.62
C ILE A 94 11.07 6.96 -3.49
N GLU A 95 12.12 7.57 -2.94
CA GLU A 95 12.99 8.47 -3.71
C GLU A 95 13.63 7.74 -4.90
N ILE A 96 13.64 8.41 -6.06
CA ILE A 96 14.23 7.88 -7.29
C ILE A 96 15.74 7.72 -7.10
N GLY A 97 16.26 6.53 -7.42
CA GLY A 97 17.67 6.17 -7.24
C GLY A 97 17.94 5.30 -6.01
N ARG A 98 16.96 5.12 -5.11
CA ARG A 98 17.07 4.12 -4.02
C ARG A 98 16.88 2.68 -4.51
N LEU A 99 16.13 2.50 -5.59
CA LEU A 99 16.06 1.26 -6.36
C LEU A 99 16.89 1.35 -7.62
N THR A 100 17.72 0.35 -7.90
CA THR A 100 18.32 0.15 -9.22
C THR A 100 17.30 -0.42 -10.21
N ILE A 101 17.56 -0.32 -11.52
CA ILE A 101 16.68 -0.92 -12.55
C ILE A 101 16.60 -2.44 -12.34
N THR A 102 17.71 -3.11 -12.05
CA THR A 102 17.73 -4.56 -11.80
C THR A 102 16.91 -4.95 -10.56
N ALA A 103 16.97 -4.17 -9.47
CA ALA A 103 16.14 -4.44 -8.31
C ALA A 103 14.66 -4.17 -8.56
N LEU A 104 14.33 -3.11 -9.31
CA LEU A 104 12.95 -2.86 -9.71
C LEU A 104 12.45 -3.97 -10.63
N GLN A 105 13.25 -4.46 -11.57
CA GLN A 105 12.93 -5.58 -12.44
C GLN A 105 12.61 -6.83 -11.61
N TYR A 106 13.49 -7.19 -10.67
CA TYR A 106 13.27 -8.32 -9.79
C TYR A 106 12.01 -8.15 -8.92
N PHE A 107 11.80 -6.95 -8.37
CA PHE A 107 10.61 -6.62 -7.59
C PHE A 107 9.32 -6.80 -8.41
N LEU A 108 9.30 -6.27 -9.64
CA LEU A 108 8.13 -6.40 -10.52
C LEU A 108 7.91 -7.85 -10.94
N PHE A 109 8.95 -8.58 -11.31
CA PHE A 109 8.90 -10.02 -11.58
C PHE A 109 8.33 -10.80 -10.39
N TYR A 110 8.86 -10.57 -9.18
CA TYR A 110 8.43 -11.29 -7.98
C TYR A 110 6.97 -10.99 -7.62
N THR A 111 6.50 -9.77 -7.90
CA THR A 111 5.13 -9.35 -7.59
C THR A 111 4.13 -9.62 -8.72
N TYR A 112 4.62 -9.99 -9.91
CA TYR A 112 3.78 -10.23 -11.08
C TYR A 112 2.92 -11.48 -10.87
N GLU A 113 1.61 -11.34 -11.04
CA GLU A 113 0.58 -12.39 -10.86
C GLU A 113 0.57 -13.10 -9.48
N LYS A 114 1.37 -12.66 -8.50
CA LYS A 114 1.32 -13.20 -7.13
C LYS A 114 0.23 -12.52 -6.32
N GLU A 115 -0.53 -13.31 -5.55
CA GLU A 115 -1.50 -12.81 -4.57
C GLU A 115 -0.80 -12.28 -3.30
N ILE A 116 0.03 -11.24 -3.45
CA ILE A 116 0.67 -10.54 -2.34
C ILE A 116 0.07 -9.14 -2.16
N PRO A 117 0.01 -8.62 -0.92
CA PRO A 117 -0.34 -7.24 -0.67
C PRO A 117 0.53 -6.28 -1.49
N PHE A 118 -0.09 -5.34 -2.20
CA PHE A 118 0.59 -4.35 -3.04
C PHE A 118 -0.10 -2.99 -2.93
N ALA A 119 0.67 -1.94 -2.66
CA ALA A 119 0.12 -0.60 -2.40
C ALA A 119 -0.01 0.27 -3.66
N THR A 120 0.79 0.00 -4.70
CA THR A 120 0.96 0.94 -5.82
C THR A 120 0.07 0.57 -7.01
N SER A 121 -0.59 1.56 -7.61
CA SER A 121 -1.37 1.32 -8.84
C SER A 121 -0.46 1.04 -10.04
N GLU A 122 -0.96 0.33 -11.02
CA GLU A 122 -0.20 -0.09 -12.20
C GLU A 122 0.28 1.11 -13.04
N TYR A 123 -0.50 2.20 -13.06
CA TYR A 123 -0.06 3.47 -13.61
C TYR A 123 1.13 4.06 -12.86
N GLU A 124 1.12 4.02 -11.53
CA GLU A 124 2.21 4.54 -10.71
C GLU A 124 3.45 3.64 -10.75
N VAL A 125 3.28 2.33 -10.96
CA VAL A 125 4.37 1.40 -11.28
C VAL A 125 5.03 1.83 -12.59
N PHE A 126 4.25 2.04 -13.65
CA PHE A 126 4.78 2.54 -14.92
C PHE A 126 5.49 3.89 -14.75
N ARG A 127 4.84 4.83 -14.04
CA ARG A 127 5.38 6.17 -13.76
C ARG A 127 6.73 6.10 -13.07
N TYR A 128 6.84 5.33 -11.99
CA TYR A 128 8.10 5.15 -11.26
C TYR A 128 9.18 4.56 -12.17
N SER A 129 8.84 3.52 -12.93
CA SER A 129 9.73 2.84 -13.87
C SER A 129 10.26 3.79 -14.95
N ALA A 130 9.38 4.58 -15.57
CA ALA A 130 9.74 5.54 -16.60
C ALA A 130 10.64 6.67 -16.07
N ILE A 131 10.34 7.18 -14.87
CA ILE A 131 11.16 8.23 -14.22
C ILE A 131 12.54 7.68 -13.82
N LEU A 132 12.61 6.44 -13.32
CA LEU A 132 13.87 5.78 -12.98
C LEU A 132 14.72 5.55 -14.23
N ALA A 133 14.14 5.04 -15.31
CA ALA A 133 14.81 4.89 -16.61
C ALA A 133 15.32 6.24 -17.15
N ALA A 134 14.50 7.28 -17.06
CA ALA A 134 14.88 8.64 -17.44
C ALA A 134 16.08 9.17 -16.65
N LYS A 135 16.14 8.86 -15.36
CA LYS A 135 17.24 9.25 -14.47
C LYS A 135 18.57 8.60 -14.87
N GLN A 136 18.56 7.38 -15.40
CA GLN A 136 19.77 6.73 -15.93
C GLN A 136 20.29 7.41 -17.21
N VAL A 137 19.41 8.08 -17.95
CA VAL A 137 19.78 8.77 -19.21
C VAL A 137 20.38 10.15 -18.94
N SER A 138 19.67 11.03 -18.21
CA SER A 138 20.19 12.32 -17.74
C SER A 138 19.24 13.03 -16.76
N ASP A 139 19.77 13.96 -15.96
CA ASP A 139 18.97 14.79 -15.05
C ASP A 139 17.91 15.64 -15.75
N ASP A 140 18.21 16.13 -16.95
CA ASP A 140 17.24 16.92 -17.74
C ASP A 140 16.11 16.03 -18.26
N THR A 141 16.43 14.83 -18.75
CA THR A 141 15.42 13.86 -19.23
C THR A 141 14.52 13.42 -18.07
N TYR A 142 15.11 13.18 -16.89
CA TYR A 142 14.40 12.90 -15.66
C TYR A 142 13.38 13.98 -15.29
N LYS A 143 13.78 15.26 -15.27
CA LYS A 143 12.87 16.38 -14.98
C LYS A 143 11.72 16.45 -15.98
N ILE A 144 12.03 16.33 -17.28
CA ILE A 144 11.03 16.41 -18.34
C ILE A 144 9.98 15.30 -18.23
N ILE A 145 10.40 14.05 -17.98
CA ILE A 145 9.48 12.91 -17.85
C ILE A 145 8.68 13.00 -16.54
N MET A 146 9.31 13.41 -15.44
CA MET A 146 8.63 13.60 -14.16
C MET A 146 7.51 14.66 -14.25
N GLU A 147 7.72 15.74 -15.00
CA GLU A 147 6.71 16.78 -15.23
C GLU A 147 5.59 16.33 -16.17
N GLN A 148 5.86 15.41 -17.10
CA GLN A 148 4.89 14.89 -18.06
C GLN A 148 4.07 13.69 -17.55
N LEU A 149 4.55 13.01 -16.51
CA LEU A 149 3.82 11.93 -15.83
C LEU A 149 3.29 12.44 -14.48
N PRO A 150 2.05 12.95 -14.41
CA PRO A 150 1.47 13.41 -13.16
C PRO A 150 1.25 12.25 -12.19
N THR A 151 1.22 12.55 -10.89
CA THR A 151 0.73 11.61 -9.86
C THR A 151 -0.79 11.48 -9.96
N LEU A 152 -1.36 10.41 -9.38
CA LEU A 152 -2.83 10.26 -9.35
C LEU A 152 -3.54 11.45 -8.68
N GLU A 153 -2.94 11.99 -7.60
CA GLU A 153 -3.44 13.18 -6.92
C GLU A 153 -3.47 14.41 -7.83
N GLN A 154 -2.47 14.57 -8.71
CA GLN A 154 -2.42 15.67 -9.68
C GLN A 154 -3.45 15.49 -10.80
N ILE A 155 -3.72 14.25 -11.23
CA ILE A 155 -4.76 13.91 -12.21
C ILE A 155 -6.14 14.24 -11.63
N GLU A 156 -6.42 13.85 -10.38
CA GLU A 156 -7.68 14.15 -9.70
C GLU A 156 -7.93 15.67 -9.56
N LYS A 157 -6.86 16.46 -9.42
CA LYS A 157 -6.91 17.92 -9.38
C LYS A 157 -6.97 18.58 -10.76
N SER A 158 -7.03 17.80 -11.85
CA SER A 158 -7.06 18.27 -13.24
C SER A 158 -5.92 19.25 -13.57
N ILE A 159 -4.73 19.01 -13.01
CA ILE A 159 -3.56 19.86 -13.27
C ILE A 159 -3.14 19.71 -14.73
N GLN A 160 -2.96 20.85 -15.42
CA GLN A 160 -2.51 20.85 -16.81
C GLN A 160 -1.07 20.36 -16.92
N VAL A 161 -0.87 19.31 -17.71
CA VAL A 161 0.45 18.80 -18.07
C VAL A 161 0.84 19.38 -19.42
N VAL A 162 2.03 19.99 -19.48
CA VAL A 162 2.57 20.54 -20.73
C VAL A 162 3.48 19.51 -21.39
N ASN A 163 3.07 19.01 -22.55
CA ASN A 163 3.89 18.09 -23.34
C ASN A 163 5.15 18.80 -23.83
N LYS A 164 6.31 18.31 -23.39
CA LYS A 164 7.62 18.81 -23.81
C LYS A 164 8.28 17.76 -24.70
N TYR A 165 8.99 18.22 -25.73
CA TYR A 165 9.71 17.31 -26.61
C TYR A 165 10.86 16.60 -25.87
N ILE A 166 10.92 15.27 -25.96
CA ILE A 166 11.94 14.44 -25.32
C ILE A 166 12.95 13.98 -26.36
N THR A 167 14.11 14.61 -26.42
CA THR A 167 15.15 14.28 -27.42
C THR A 167 15.75 12.88 -27.20
N ASN A 168 15.82 12.40 -25.96
CA ASN A 168 16.43 11.13 -25.61
C ASN A 168 15.42 9.97 -25.43
N HIS A 169 14.18 10.09 -25.93
CA HIS A 169 13.11 9.11 -25.63
C HIS A 169 13.50 7.66 -26.00
N GLN A 170 14.27 7.47 -27.09
CA GLN A 170 14.77 6.14 -27.48
C GLN A 170 15.75 5.53 -26.47
N LYS A 171 16.56 6.35 -25.78
CA LYS A 171 17.45 5.86 -24.73
C LYS A 171 16.65 5.47 -23.49
N VAL A 172 15.64 6.27 -23.14
CA VAL A 172 14.72 5.95 -22.04
C VAL A 172 13.99 4.65 -22.32
N ALA A 173 13.50 4.45 -23.54
CA ALA A 173 12.84 3.20 -23.94
C ALA A 173 13.73 1.97 -23.74
N LYS A 174 15.03 2.07 -24.05
CA LYS A 174 16.00 0.97 -23.84
C LYS A 174 16.24 0.67 -22.36
N GLU A 175 16.38 1.70 -21.53
CA GLU A 175 16.53 1.51 -20.07
C GLU A 175 15.24 0.96 -19.44
N LEU A 176 14.08 1.30 -19.99
CA LEU A 176 12.77 0.87 -19.51
C LEU A 176 12.38 -0.54 -19.98
N GLU A 177 12.87 -0.98 -21.14
CA GLU A 177 12.59 -2.28 -21.78
C GLU A 177 12.54 -3.48 -20.81
N PRO A 178 13.54 -3.72 -19.92
CA PRO A 178 13.51 -4.88 -19.01
C PRO A 178 12.36 -4.88 -18.00
N LEU A 179 11.68 -3.74 -17.81
CA LEU A 179 10.58 -3.58 -16.86
C LEU A 179 9.21 -3.74 -17.52
N ILE A 180 9.11 -3.49 -18.82
CA ILE A 180 7.83 -3.42 -19.56
C ILE A 180 7.06 -4.74 -19.51
N GLU A 181 7.75 -5.88 -19.59
CA GLU A 181 7.13 -7.20 -19.54
C GLU A 181 6.39 -7.46 -18.22
N TYR A 182 6.82 -6.82 -17.13
CA TYR A 182 6.23 -6.99 -15.80
C TYR A 182 5.24 -5.90 -15.43
N ILE A 183 4.83 -5.05 -16.38
CA ILE A 183 3.80 -4.01 -16.20
C ILE A 183 2.54 -4.45 -16.92
N ASP A 184 1.45 -4.59 -16.18
CA ASP A 184 0.14 -4.98 -16.71
C ASP A 184 -0.64 -3.76 -17.20
N PHE A 185 -0.33 -3.31 -18.42
CA PHE A 185 -0.98 -2.15 -19.03
C PHE A 185 -2.51 -2.28 -19.10
N SER A 186 -3.08 -3.48 -19.06
CA SER A 186 -4.53 -3.71 -19.04
C SER A 186 -5.23 -3.20 -17.77
N ARG A 187 -4.48 -2.89 -16.71
CA ARG A 187 -4.97 -2.30 -15.45
C ARG A 187 -4.83 -0.77 -15.38
N ILE A 188 -4.19 -0.16 -16.38
CA ILE A 188 -4.04 1.29 -16.49
C ILE A 188 -5.31 1.87 -17.12
N LYS A 189 -5.87 2.92 -16.50
CA LYS A 189 -7.12 3.53 -17.00
C LYS A 189 -6.87 4.22 -18.34
N LYS A 190 -7.84 4.16 -19.25
CA LYS A 190 -7.74 4.77 -20.60
C LYS A 190 -7.31 6.23 -20.58
N GLY A 191 -7.91 7.05 -19.71
CA GLY A 191 -7.54 8.47 -19.58
C GLY A 191 -6.11 8.73 -19.06
N GLN A 192 -5.41 7.72 -18.54
CA GLN A 192 -4.01 7.86 -18.16
C GLN A 192 -3.06 7.68 -19.36
N PHE A 193 -3.51 7.04 -20.44
CA PHE A 193 -2.71 6.89 -21.66
C PHE A 193 -2.47 8.21 -22.39
N ASP A 194 -3.31 9.23 -22.16
CA ASP A 194 -3.11 10.60 -22.64
C ASP A 194 -1.76 11.19 -22.19
N PHE A 195 -1.20 10.70 -21.07
CA PHE A 195 0.12 11.08 -20.57
C PHE A 195 1.24 10.12 -20.99
N ILE A 196 0.91 8.87 -21.32
CA ILE A 196 1.88 7.81 -21.63
C ILE A 196 2.24 7.84 -23.12
N GLU A 197 1.25 7.88 -23.99
CA GLU A 197 1.41 7.81 -25.44
C GLU A 197 2.34 8.90 -26.00
N PRO A 198 2.24 10.19 -25.59
CA PRO A 198 3.11 11.25 -26.11
C PRO A 198 4.60 11.04 -25.83
N LEU A 199 4.95 10.26 -24.80
CA LEU A 199 6.34 10.04 -24.39
C LEU A 199 7.11 9.19 -25.41
N LYS A 200 6.43 8.31 -26.16
CA LYS A 200 7.04 7.40 -27.14
C LYS A 200 8.20 6.58 -26.55
N ILE A 201 8.02 6.13 -25.30
CA ILE A 201 8.98 5.29 -24.56
C ILE A 201 8.54 3.83 -24.42
N ILE A 202 7.34 3.50 -24.91
CA ILE A 202 6.81 2.13 -25.00
C ILE A 202 6.35 1.81 -26.43
N PRO A 203 6.32 0.52 -26.81
CA PRO A 203 5.76 0.10 -28.10
C PRO A 203 4.31 0.53 -28.28
N ALA A 204 3.95 0.97 -29.50
CA ALA A 204 2.59 1.44 -29.80
C ALA A 204 1.55 0.31 -29.74
N GLU A 205 1.99 -0.93 -29.98
CA GLU A 205 1.17 -2.14 -29.95
C GLU A 205 0.58 -2.39 -28.55
N ILE A 206 1.33 -2.09 -27.49
CA ILE A 206 0.86 -2.22 -26.09
C ILE A 206 -0.28 -1.23 -25.81
N ILE A 207 -0.16 0.00 -26.31
CA ILE A 207 -1.17 1.05 -26.15
C ILE A 207 -2.44 0.65 -26.91
N GLN A 208 -2.29 0.24 -28.17
CA GLN A 208 -3.42 -0.13 -29.03
C GLN A 208 -4.21 -1.30 -28.43
N HIS A 209 -3.53 -2.38 -28.04
CA HIS A 209 -4.18 -3.55 -27.45
C HIS A 209 -4.96 -3.21 -26.17
N THR A 210 -4.43 -2.28 -25.36
CA THR A 210 -5.09 -1.85 -24.13
C THR A 210 -6.33 -1.00 -24.41
N LEU A 211 -6.25 -0.06 -25.35
CA LEU A 211 -7.38 0.83 -25.70
C LEU A 211 -8.54 0.07 -26.36
N GLU A 212 -8.24 -0.97 -27.14
CA GLU A 212 -9.21 -1.85 -27.80
C GLU A 212 -9.93 -2.79 -26.82
N SER A 213 -9.33 -3.10 -25.67
CA SER A 213 -10.00 -3.88 -24.63
C SER A 213 -11.17 -3.08 -24.01
N SER A 214 -12.32 -3.74 -23.79
CA SER A 214 -13.43 -3.16 -23.02
C SER A 214 -12.94 -2.76 -21.64
N ASP A 215 -13.51 -1.69 -21.03
CA ASP A 215 -13.13 -1.29 -19.67
C ASP A 215 -13.12 -2.53 -18.77
N SER A 216 -11.92 -2.88 -18.30
CA SER A 216 -11.73 -4.07 -17.50
C SER A 216 -12.21 -3.74 -16.10
N ASP A 217 -13.10 -4.57 -15.54
CA ASP A 217 -13.48 -4.52 -14.12
C ASP A 217 -12.30 -4.87 -13.18
N LEU A 218 -11.08 -4.91 -13.71
CA LEU A 218 -9.86 -5.24 -12.98
C LEU A 218 -9.50 -4.08 -12.04
N SER A 219 -9.03 -4.45 -10.86
CA SER A 219 -8.39 -3.49 -9.97
C SER A 219 -7.18 -2.86 -10.67
N ASN A 220 -7.02 -1.55 -10.50
CA ASN A 220 -5.87 -0.79 -10.97
C ASN A 220 -4.57 -1.12 -10.21
N ILE A 221 -4.62 -2.00 -9.21
CA ILE A 221 -3.49 -2.47 -8.41
C ILE A 221 -3.35 -3.98 -8.64
N ARG A 222 -2.11 -4.46 -8.84
CA ARG A 222 -1.78 -5.91 -8.91
C ARG A 222 -1.86 -6.59 -7.55
N GLY A 223 -1.98 -7.91 -7.51
CA GLY A 223 -2.03 -8.66 -6.25
C GLY A 223 -3.22 -8.29 -5.38
N ILE A 224 -3.01 -8.18 -4.08
CA ILE A 224 -4.04 -7.79 -3.09
C ILE A 224 -3.89 -6.28 -2.82
N PRO A 225 -4.84 -5.43 -3.26
CA PRO A 225 -4.72 -3.98 -3.08
C PRO A 225 -4.62 -3.58 -1.61
N ILE A 226 -3.60 -2.77 -1.28
CA ILE A 226 -3.47 -2.13 0.02
C ILE A 226 -3.85 -0.65 -0.12
N TYR A 227 -5.01 -0.29 0.43
CA TYR A 227 -5.39 1.12 0.52
C TYR A 227 -4.76 1.74 1.78
N ARG A 228 -3.61 2.42 1.60
CA ARG A 228 -3.04 3.26 2.67
C ARG A 228 -3.79 4.57 2.74
N ILE A 229 -4.66 4.71 3.74
CA ILE A 229 -5.28 5.99 4.07
C ILE A 229 -4.26 6.78 4.89
N LYS A 230 -3.80 7.92 4.36
CA LYS A 230 -2.90 8.81 5.11
C LYS A 230 -3.64 9.35 6.33
N GLU A 231 -2.93 9.68 7.40
CA GLU A 231 -3.58 10.25 8.59
C GLU A 231 -4.34 11.54 8.27
N SER A 232 -3.83 12.35 7.34
CA SER A 232 -4.49 13.57 6.85
C SER A 232 -5.80 13.30 6.08
N GLU A 233 -6.03 12.07 5.64
CA GLU A 233 -7.23 11.67 4.90
C GLU A 233 -8.29 11.02 5.81
N LEU A 234 -7.94 10.73 7.06
CA LEU A 234 -8.85 10.18 8.06
C LEU A 234 -9.69 11.29 8.68
N VAL A 235 -10.64 11.81 7.90
CA VAL A 235 -11.54 12.88 8.30
C VAL A 235 -13.00 12.54 8.02
N TRP A 236 -13.90 13.06 8.86
CA TRP A 236 -15.35 12.95 8.69
C TRP A 236 -15.85 13.94 7.64
N ASP A 237 -16.88 13.55 6.88
CA ASP A 237 -17.48 14.39 5.85
C ASP A 237 -18.55 15.32 6.46
N GLU A 238 -18.23 16.61 6.55
CA GLU A 238 -19.17 17.63 7.05
C GLU A 238 -20.46 17.74 6.23
N PHE A 239 -20.39 17.45 4.93
CA PHE A 239 -21.55 17.52 4.02
C PHE A 239 -22.42 16.26 4.07
N ALA A 240 -21.87 15.16 4.60
CA ALA A 240 -22.59 13.90 4.80
C ALA A 240 -22.66 13.54 6.29
N CYS A 241 -22.96 14.56 7.09
CA CYS A 241 -23.14 14.51 8.53
C CYS A 241 -24.62 14.69 8.90
N GLY A 242 -25.17 13.77 9.71
CA GLY A 242 -26.53 13.87 10.20
C GLY A 242 -26.75 15.09 11.10
N SER A 243 -27.94 15.69 11.03
CA SER A 243 -28.26 16.86 11.86
C SER A 243 -28.09 16.58 13.35
N GLY A 244 -27.48 17.55 14.05
CA GLY A 244 -27.20 17.46 15.47
C GLY A 244 -25.92 16.70 15.84
N ILE A 245 -25.07 16.34 14.86
CA ILE A 245 -23.68 15.91 15.10
C ILE A 245 -22.76 17.12 14.87
N THR A 246 -21.82 17.36 15.78
CA THR A 246 -20.73 18.33 15.59
C THR A 246 -19.46 17.60 15.19
N ILE A 247 -18.69 18.20 14.29
CA ILE A 247 -17.38 17.72 13.85
C ILE A 247 -16.33 18.69 14.40
N GLU A 248 -15.31 18.17 15.07
CA GLU A 248 -14.28 18.92 15.80
C GLU A 248 -12.90 18.26 15.60
N ASP A 249 -11.83 18.89 16.11
CA ASP A 249 -10.47 18.32 16.13
C ASP A 249 -9.97 17.98 14.71
N ASP A 250 -9.90 18.99 13.84
CA ASP A 250 -9.50 18.87 12.43
C ASP A 250 -10.26 17.78 11.67
N GLU A 251 -11.59 17.77 11.84
CA GLU A 251 -12.51 16.80 11.22
C GLU A 251 -12.33 15.34 11.70
N LYS A 252 -11.56 15.07 12.77
CA LYS A 252 -11.31 13.70 13.26
C LYS A 252 -12.29 13.24 14.35
N VAL A 253 -12.96 14.16 15.03
CA VAL A 253 -13.90 13.85 16.12
C VAL A 253 -15.32 14.19 15.70
N VAL A 254 -16.26 13.28 16.00
CA VAL A 254 -17.70 13.52 15.88
C VAL A 254 -18.37 13.38 17.24
N GLN A 255 -19.28 14.29 17.57
CA GLN A 255 -20.00 14.30 18.85
C GLN A 255 -21.49 14.56 18.66
N ALA A 256 -22.32 13.77 19.34
CA ALA A 256 -23.77 13.93 19.30
C ALA A 256 -24.24 15.06 20.24
N SER A 257 -24.91 16.06 19.68
CA SER A 257 -25.43 17.20 20.45
C SER A 257 -26.57 16.79 21.39
N PHE A 258 -26.63 17.47 22.54
CA PHE A 258 -27.68 17.29 23.53
C PHE A 258 -29.08 17.65 22.99
N ASN A 259 -29.17 18.69 22.14
CA ASN A 259 -30.45 19.29 21.72
C ASN A 259 -31.09 18.70 20.44
N GLY A 260 -30.65 17.53 19.95
CA GLY A 260 -31.24 16.99 18.72
C GLY A 260 -30.90 15.54 18.35
N CYS A 261 -30.08 14.85 19.15
CA CYS A 261 -29.50 13.56 18.79
C CYS A 261 -29.99 12.40 19.69
N TYR A 262 -31.30 12.36 20.01
CA TYR A 262 -31.91 11.25 20.79
C TYR A 262 -32.13 9.96 19.98
N ARG A 263 -32.02 10.05 18.65
CA ARG A 263 -31.99 8.91 17.73
C ARG A 263 -30.62 8.85 17.09
N HIS A 264 -30.17 7.64 16.74
CA HIS A 264 -28.92 7.44 16.02
C HIS A 264 -28.90 8.27 14.73
N LYS A 265 -27.83 9.04 14.57
CA LYS A 265 -27.49 9.80 13.38
C LYS A 265 -26.15 9.31 12.90
N SER A 266 -25.97 9.32 11.58
CA SER A 266 -24.76 8.81 10.95
C SER A 266 -23.92 9.93 10.39
N VAL A 267 -22.61 9.69 10.37
CA VAL A 267 -21.62 10.51 9.68
C VAL A 267 -20.66 9.56 8.98
N ARG A 268 -20.38 9.86 7.71
CA ARG A 268 -19.45 9.06 6.90
C ARG A 268 -18.06 9.69 6.90
N ALA A 269 -17.04 8.88 6.69
CA ALA A 269 -15.72 9.39 6.35
C ALA A 269 -15.74 10.04 4.95
N LYS A 270 -14.89 11.04 4.75
CA LYS A 270 -14.78 11.80 3.49
C LYS A 270 -14.25 10.96 2.35
N LYS A 271 -13.29 10.07 2.63
CA LYS A 271 -12.68 9.16 1.66
C LYS A 271 -13.45 7.84 1.59
N ALA A 272 -13.80 7.42 0.37
CA ALA A 272 -14.32 6.09 0.08
C ALA A 272 -13.15 5.09 -0.04
N LEU A 273 -13.41 3.82 0.29
CA LEU A 273 -12.40 2.76 0.22
C LEU A 273 -12.27 2.12 -1.16
N GLU A 274 -13.17 2.39 -2.11
CA GLU A 274 -13.07 1.94 -3.52
C GLU A 274 -13.88 2.83 -4.50
N ASN A 275 -13.75 2.55 -5.81
CA ASN A 275 -14.38 3.26 -6.92
C ASN A 275 -15.50 2.42 -7.59
N GLU A 276 -16.57 3.15 -7.95
CA GLU A 276 -17.77 2.72 -8.69
C GLU A 276 -18.82 1.91 -7.91
N GLY A 277 -20.08 2.36 -8.02
CA GLY A 277 -21.27 1.75 -7.39
C GLY A 277 -22.06 2.69 -6.46
N THR A 278 -23.34 2.38 -6.24
CA THR A 278 -24.23 3.06 -5.26
C THR A 278 -24.67 2.07 -4.18
N GLN A 279 -24.51 2.43 -2.90
CA GLN A 279 -24.85 1.55 -1.78
C GLN A 279 -26.28 1.79 -1.29
N ARG A 280 -27.09 0.73 -1.15
CA ARG A 280 -28.46 0.80 -0.59
C ARG A 280 -28.57 0.27 0.85
N THR A 281 -27.58 -0.49 1.34
CA THR A 281 -27.61 -1.19 2.64
C THR A 281 -26.28 -0.97 3.39
N GLY A 282 -26.32 -0.98 4.73
CA GLY A 282 -25.13 -0.84 5.59
C GLY A 282 -24.80 -2.13 6.36
N TRP A 283 -23.50 -2.45 6.42
CA TRP A 283 -22.94 -3.53 7.22
C TRP A 283 -22.42 -2.96 8.55
N VAL A 284 -23.16 -3.23 9.64
CA VAL A 284 -23.02 -2.50 10.91
C VAL A 284 -22.72 -3.45 12.05
N LEU A 285 -21.71 -3.12 12.87
CA LEU A 285 -21.51 -3.66 14.22
C LEU A 285 -22.04 -2.64 15.25
N GLY A 286 -23.01 -3.05 16.07
CA GLY A 286 -23.54 -2.24 17.17
C GLY A 286 -22.79 -2.44 18.49
N SER A 287 -22.78 -1.43 19.36
CA SER A 287 -22.16 -1.47 20.70
C SER A 287 -22.73 -2.55 21.63
N GLY A 288 -23.93 -3.05 21.33
CA GLY A 288 -24.49 -4.24 21.98
C GLY A 288 -23.86 -5.57 21.53
N GLY A 289 -22.85 -5.56 20.65
CA GLY A 289 -22.14 -6.76 20.21
C GLY A 289 -22.81 -7.53 19.07
N LYS A 290 -23.77 -6.92 18.38
CA LYS A 290 -24.50 -7.54 17.26
C LYS A 290 -24.10 -6.93 15.93
N CYS A 291 -23.92 -7.78 14.92
CA CYS A 291 -23.81 -7.36 13.53
C CYS A 291 -25.17 -7.43 12.85
N ASN A 292 -25.46 -6.47 11.96
CA ASN A 292 -26.63 -6.55 11.08
C ASN A 292 -26.58 -7.86 10.25
N SER A 293 -27.72 -8.49 9.98
CA SER A 293 -27.85 -9.76 9.25
C SER A 293 -27.26 -11.02 9.93
N VAL A 294 -26.59 -10.93 11.08
CA VAL A 294 -26.18 -12.12 11.86
C VAL A 294 -27.38 -12.59 12.70
N ASN A 295 -28.06 -13.63 12.24
CA ASN A 295 -29.23 -14.17 12.94
C ASN A 295 -28.85 -14.88 14.24
N GLY A 296 -29.50 -14.49 15.35
CA GLY A 296 -29.61 -15.30 16.56
C GLY A 296 -28.40 -15.38 17.50
N SER A 297 -27.23 -14.82 17.16
CA SER A 297 -26.04 -14.83 18.02
C SER A 297 -25.38 -13.45 18.16
N TYR A 298 -24.77 -13.20 19.32
CA TYR A 298 -23.89 -12.04 19.50
C TYR A 298 -22.56 -12.32 18.79
N TYR A 299 -22.11 -11.37 17.97
CA TYR A 299 -20.84 -11.45 17.27
C TYR A 299 -19.67 -11.25 18.24
N CYS A 300 -19.84 -10.36 19.21
CA CYS A 300 -18.91 -10.11 20.30
C CYS A 300 -19.67 -9.69 21.57
N PRO A 301 -19.02 -9.65 22.75
CA PRO A 301 -19.57 -8.98 23.93
C PRO A 301 -19.87 -7.51 23.66
N SER A 302 -20.79 -6.92 24.44
CA SER A 302 -21.06 -5.50 24.34
C SER A 302 -19.87 -4.65 24.79
N PHE A 303 -19.75 -3.47 24.20
CA PHE A 303 -18.67 -2.51 24.45
C PHE A 303 -19.28 -1.12 24.64
N HIS A 304 -19.69 -0.84 25.87
CA HIS A 304 -20.31 0.43 26.27
C HIS A 304 -19.35 1.35 27.03
N GLU A 305 -18.12 0.90 27.26
CA GLU A 305 -17.12 1.65 28.01
C GLU A 305 -16.50 2.78 27.20
N ASP A 306 -16.21 3.89 27.88
CA ASP A 306 -15.49 5.00 27.29
C ASP A 306 -14.08 4.56 26.88
N GLY A 307 -13.67 4.98 25.68
CA GLY A 307 -12.37 4.60 25.13
C GLY A 307 -12.34 3.24 24.44
N ALA A 308 -13.49 2.58 24.24
CA ALA A 308 -13.57 1.37 23.42
C ALA A 308 -12.96 1.60 22.03
N ARG A 309 -12.10 0.66 21.60
CA ARG A 309 -11.39 0.73 20.31
C ARG A 309 -11.93 -0.34 19.37
N ILE A 310 -12.37 0.10 18.19
CA ILE A 310 -12.88 -0.77 17.15
C ILE A 310 -11.96 -0.64 15.93
N THR A 311 -11.42 -1.75 15.46
CA THR A 311 -10.68 -1.83 14.19
C THR A 311 -11.50 -2.66 13.22
N VAL A 312 -11.73 -2.12 12.02
CA VAL A 312 -12.43 -2.81 10.93
C VAL A 312 -11.39 -3.46 10.03
N HIS A 313 -11.49 -4.78 9.86
CA HIS A 313 -10.65 -5.56 8.95
C HIS A 313 -11.46 -5.85 7.71
N LEU A 314 -11.20 -5.12 6.63
CA LEU A 314 -11.91 -5.26 5.37
C LEU A 314 -10.99 -5.88 4.32
N ASN A 315 -11.40 -7.01 3.73
CA ASN A 315 -10.73 -7.61 2.58
C ASN A 315 -11.63 -7.42 1.35
N LEU A 316 -11.26 -6.48 0.50
CA LEU A 316 -12.06 -6.13 -0.69
C LEU A 316 -11.94 -7.18 -1.79
N SER A 317 -10.78 -7.84 -1.93
CA SER A 317 -10.57 -8.93 -2.88
C SER A 317 -11.45 -10.14 -2.60
N LYS A 318 -11.51 -10.57 -1.34
CA LYS A 318 -12.35 -11.69 -0.89
C LYS A 318 -13.77 -11.27 -0.53
N ARG A 319 -14.04 -9.95 -0.51
CA ARG A 319 -15.29 -9.36 -0.04
C ARG A 319 -15.68 -9.86 1.36
N THR A 320 -14.72 -9.86 2.29
CA THR A 320 -14.96 -10.24 3.69
C THR A 320 -14.70 -9.10 4.67
N CYS A 321 -15.31 -9.19 5.85
CA CYS A 321 -15.17 -8.20 6.91
C CYS A 321 -15.08 -8.88 8.29
N ALA A 322 -14.22 -8.36 9.16
CA ALA A 322 -14.14 -8.73 10.57
C ALA A 322 -13.88 -7.50 11.45
N PHE A 323 -14.11 -7.62 12.75
CA PHE A 323 -13.81 -6.55 13.70
C PHE A 323 -12.84 -7.01 14.78
N THR A 324 -12.01 -6.08 15.22
CA THR A 324 -11.32 -6.17 16.52
C THR A 324 -11.97 -5.18 17.46
N VAL A 325 -12.37 -5.66 18.64
CA VAL A 325 -12.93 -4.81 19.70
C VAL A 325 -12.00 -4.93 20.90
N ASN A 326 -11.45 -3.80 21.35
CA ASN A 326 -10.54 -3.71 22.49
C ASN A 326 -9.36 -4.70 22.41
N GLY A 327 -8.77 -4.84 21.23
CA GLY A 327 -7.63 -5.72 20.98
C GLY A 327 -7.96 -7.19 20.71
N ILE A 328 -9.22 -7.60 20.87
CA ILE A 328 -9.66 -8.97 20.55
C ILE A 328 -10.21 -9.00 19.13
N LYS A 329 -9.53 -9.73 18.22
CA LYS A 329 -10.00 -9.96 16.85
C LYS A 329 -11.04 -11.08 16.83
N TYR A 330 -12.21 -10.79 16.26
CA TYR A 330 -13.30 -11.75 16.10
C TYR A 330 -13.27 -12.37 14.70
N ARG A 331 -14.06 -13.44 14.51
CA ARG A 331 -14.16 -14.17 13.23
C ARG A 331 -14.59 -13.27 12.07
N GLU A 332 -14.26 -13.67 10.85
CA GLU A 332 -14.87 -13.07 9.67
C GLU A 332 -16.40 -13.31 9.69
N ILE A 333 -17.14 -12.28 9.27
CA ILE A 333 -18.60 -12.31 9.17
C ILE A 333 -18.95 -12.92 7.81
N THR A 334 -19.07 -14.23 7.79
CA THR A 334 -19.42 -15.01 6.59
C THR A 334 -20.84 -14.72 6.10
N GLU A 335 -21.68 -14.13 6.95
CA GLU A 335 -23.04 -13.71 6.64
C GLU A 335 -23.10 -12.42 5.78
N TRP A 336 -21.96 -11.76 5.57
CA TRP A 336 -21.82 -10.57 4.73
C TRP A 336 -21.12 -10.94 3.41
N ASP A 337 -21.83 -11.66 2.54
CA ASP A 337 -21.31 -12.18 1.25
C ASP A 337 -21.55 -11.24 0.06
N ASP A 338 -22.19 -10.09 0.30
CA ASP A 338 -22.63 -9.13 -0.72
C ASP A 338 -21.95 -7.75 -0.61
N LEU A 339 -20.74 -7.69 -0.01
CA LEU A 339 -20.01 -6.42 0.11
C LEU A 339 -19.76 -5.77 -1.27
N PRO A 340 -20.11 -4.49 -1.44
CA PRO A 340 -20.02 -3.78 -2.71
C PRO A 340 -18.59 -3.32 -2.99
N SER A 341 -18.32 -3.03 -4.26
CA SER A 341 -17.06 -2.45 -4.79
C SER A 341 -16.81 -0.99 -4.36
N LYS A 342 -17.60 -0.45 -3.44
CA LYS A 342 -17.42 0.90 -2.90
C LYS A 342 -17.97 0.91 -1.50
N LEU A 343 -17.11 1.14 -0.51
CA LEU A 343 -17.47 1.20 0.91
C LEU A 343 -17.07 2.55 1.51
N TYR A 344 -17.96 3.11 2.33
CA TYR A 344 -17.67 4.25 3.18
C TYR A 344 -17.58 3.78 4.64
N PRO A 345 -16.50 4.09 5.37
CA PRO A 345 -16.53 4.03 6.82
C PRO A 345 -17.62 4.97 7.35
N VAL A 346 -18.52 4.46 8.18
CA VAL A 346 -19.62 5.22 8.77
C VAL A 346 -19.69 4.90 10.25
N VAL A 347 -19.88 5.92 11.08
CA VAL A 347 -20.28 5.75 12.48
C VAL A 347 -21.68 6.28 12.68
N SER A 348 -22.43 5.62 13.56
CA SER A 348 -23.77 6.05 13.96
C SER A 348 -23.80 6.23 15.47
N LEU A 349 -24.23 7.41 15.92
CA LEU A 349 -24.23 7.81 17.33
C LEU A 349 -25.50 8.57 17.70
N CYS A 350 -25.89 8.45 18.97
CA CYS A 350 -26.85 9.32 19.64
C CYS A 350 -26.17 9.93 20.87
N HIS A 351 -26.76 10.96 21.47
CA HIS A 351 -26.24 11.57 22.69
C HIS A 351 -26.14 10.53 23.83
N PRO A 352 -25.04 10.46 24.60
CA PRO A 352 -23.86 11.35 24.65
C PRO A 352 -22.65 10.88 23.80
N GLY A 353 -22.88 10.04 22.78
CA GLY A 353 -21.83 9.42 21.98
C GLY A 353 -20.83 10.40 21.36
N ARG A 354 -19.57 9.97 21.33
CA ARG A 354 -18.43 10.69 20.74
C ARG A 354 -17.45 9.69 20.17
N PHE A 355 -17.05 9.88 18.92
CA PHE A 355 -16.10 8.99 18.24
C PHE A 355 -14.93 9.79 17.66
N ARG A 356 -13.76 9.16 17.61
CA ARG A 356 -12.59 9.67 16.90
C ARG A 356 -12.15 8.63 15.88
N ILE A 357 -11.86 9.06 14.65
CA ILE A 357 -11.18 8.23 13.65
C ILE A 357 -9.66 8.35 13.84
N GLN A 358 -8.95 7.23 13.78
CA GLN A 358 -7.51 7.16 14.00
C GLN A 358 -6.86 6.17 13.03
N PRO A 359 -5.59 6.38 12.64
CA PRO A 359 -4.86 5.40 11.84
C PRO A 359 -4.67 4.11 12.65
N HIS A 360 -4.78 2.97 11.97
CA HIS A 360 -4.38 1.70 12.54
C HIS A 360 -2.89 1.50 12.28
N HIS A 361 -2.09 1.46 13.34
CA HIS A 361 -0.70 1.04 13.25
C HIS A 361 -0.68 -0.49 13.30
N TYR A 362 -0.27 -1.13 12.19
CA TYR A 362 0.13 -2.54 12.23
C TYR A 362 1.33 -2.61 13.18
N LEU A 363 1.12 -3.27 14.32
CA LEU A 363 2.14 -3.60 15.32
C LEU A 363 2.92 -4.83 14.87
#